data_AF-A0A024H3F6-F1
#
_entry.id   AF-A0A024H3F6-F1
#
_cell.length_a   1.000
_cell.length_b   1.000
_cell.length_c   1.000
_cell.angle_alpha   90.00
_cell.angle_beta   90.00
_cell.angle_gamma   90.00
#
_symmetry.space_group_name_H-M   'P 1'
#
loop_
_entity.id
_entity.type
_entity.pdbx_description
1 polymer ?
#
loop_
_entity_poly.entity_id
_entity_poly.type
_entity_poly.pdbx_seq_one_letter_code
_entity_poly.pdbx_strand_id
1 'polypeptide(L)'
;MTELSAPDESAAAQPSPDWPLNSQHGVTDQLVHRALAPLDGLPGIPVADHEEVYNALHDNLRAALDTDPASADPASMDPSNSGPSDGGA
;
A
#
# COMPACT_ATOMS: atom_id res chain seq x y z
N MET A 1 25.76 -24.94 13.28
CA MET A 1 25.08 -24.97 11.96
C MET A 1 23.70 -25.49 12.22
N THR A 2 22.68 -24.65 12.06
CA THR A 2 21.29 -25.11 12.19
C THR A 2 20.89 -25.70 10.85
N GLU A 3 20.79 -27.02 10.79
CA GLU A 3 20.31 -27.75 9.61
C GLU A 3 18.78 -27.58 9.54
N LEU A 4 18.28 -26.89 8.50
CA LEU A 4 16.86 -26.81 8.19
C LEU A 4 16.40 -28.21 7.77
N SER A 5 15.61 -28.88 8.60
CA SER A 5 15.03 -30.17 8.26
C SER A 5 14.11 -30.02 7.04
N ALA A 6 14.22 -30.95 6.08
CA ALA A 6 13.43 -30.94 4.86
C ALA A 6 11.93 -30.86 5.17
N PRO A 7 11.13 -30.10 4.40
CA PRO A 7 9.70 -30.00 4.62
C PRO A 7 9.06 -31.38 4.43
N ASP A 8 8.36 -31.84 5.45
CA ASP A 8 7.59 -33.08 5.41
C ASP A 8 6.41 -32.88 4.44
N GLU A 9 6.52 -33.36 3.20
CA GLU A 9 5.45 -33.36 2.18
C GLU A 9 4.19 -34.12 2.64
N SER A 10 4.23 -34.84 3.78
CA SER A 10 3.12 -35.58 4.37
C SER A 10 2.48 -34.89 5.58
N ALA A 11 2.97 -33.71 5.97
CA ALA A 11 2.32 -32.90 6.99
C ALA A 11 0.97 -32.44 6.44
N ALA A 12 -0.11 -33.05 6.93
CA ALA A 12 -1.48 -32.59 6.71
C ALA A 12 -1.51 -31.06 6.74
N ALA A 13 -2.10 -30.44 5.72
CA ALA A 13 -2.15 -28.99 5.53
C ALA A 13 -2.36 -28.32 6.89
N GLN A 14 -1.31 -27.68 7.40
CA GLN A 14 -1.36 -27.01 8.69
C GLN A 14 -2.59 -26.09 8.68
N PRO A 15 -3.39 -26.05 9.77
CA PRO A 15 -4.55 -25.17 9.80
C PRO A 15 -4.11 -23.77 9.40
N SER A 16 -4.81 -23.18 8.43
CA SER A 16 -4.49 -21.83 7.97
C SER A 16 -4.46 -20.91 9.20
N PRO A 17 -3.40 -20.09 9.36
CA PRO A 17 -3.30 -19.20 10.51
C PRO A 17 -4.54 -18.31 10.61
N ASP A 18 -4.97 -18.01 11.84
CA ASP A 18 -6.08 -17.09 12.08
C ASP A 18 -5.61 -15.68 11.71
N TRP A 19 -5.95 -15.26 10.49
CA TRP A 19 -5.54 -13.97 9.96
C TRP A 19 -6.37 -12.86 10.60
N PRO A 20 -5.76 -11.73 10.99
CA PRO A 20 -6.49 -10.61 11.55
C PRO A 20 -7.44 -10.02 10.51
N LEU A 21 -8.73 -10.35 10.66
CA LEU A 21 -9.82 -9.80 9.87
C LEU A 21 -9.95 -8.29 10.15
N ASN A 22 -10.17 -7.51 9.10
CA ASN A 22 -10.38 -6.06 9.19
C ASN A 22 -9.19 -5.28 9.79
N SER A 23 -7.95 -5.68 9.49
CA SER A 23 -6.73 -4.99 9.96
C SER A 23 -6.66 -3.48 9.63
N GLN A 24 -7.46 -3.03 8.66
CA GLN A 24 -7.60 -1.63 8.24
C GLN A 24 -8.60 -0.79 9.08
N HIS A 25 -9.30 -1.40 10.03
CA HIS A 25 -10.34 -0.72 10.83
C HIS A 25 -9.69 0.25 11.84
N GLY A 26 -9.61 1.53 11.46
CA GLY A 26 -8.96 2.59 12.25
C GLY A 26 -7.98 3.45 11.46
N VAL A 27 -7.69 3.08 10.21
CA VAL A 27 -6.87 3.90 9.30
C VAL A 27 -7.75 5.01 8.72
N THR A 28 -7.51 6.25 9.16
CA THR A 28 -8.28 7.44 8.74
C THR A 28 -7.75 8.07 7.46
N ASP A 29 -6.48 7.84 7.14
CA ASP A 29 -5.83 8.34 5.93
C ASP A 29 -6.18 7.46 4.73
N GLN A 30 -6.75 8.07 3.68
CA GLN A 30 -7.23 7.34 2.50
C GLN A 30 -6.08 6.77 1.65
N LEU A 31 -4.92 7.42 1.61
CA LEU A 31 -3.75 6.93 0.87
C LEU A 31 -3.15 5.72 1.58
N VAL A 32 -3.04 5.79 2.91
CA VAL A 32 -2.58 4.66 3.73
C VAL A 32 -3.57 3.51 3.66
N HIS A 33 -4.88 3.78 3.71
CA HIS A 33 -5.92 2.76 3.57
C HIS A 33 -5.84 2.05 2.22
N ARG A 34 -5.57 2.79 1.13
CA ARG A 34 -5.38 2.20 -0.20
C ARG A 34 -4.10 1.38 -0.29
N ALA A 35 -3.00 1.83 0.33
CA ALA A 35 -1.75 1.10 0.37
C ALA A 35 -1.87 -0.24 1.11
N LEU A 36 -2.76 -0.36 2.10
CA LEU A 36 -2.99 -1.57 2.88
C LEU A 36 -3.94 -2.58 2.23
N ALA A 37 -4.68 -2.20 1.18
CA ALA A 37 -5.64 -3.07 0.50
C ALA A 37 -5.08 -4.44 0.06
N PRO A 38 -3.80 -4.58 -0.39
CA PRO A 38 -3.24 -5.87 -0.78
C PRO A 38 -3.18 -6.91 0.36
N LEU A 39 -3.16 -6.46 1.63
CA LEU A 39 -3.09 -7.36 2.79
C LEU A 39 -4.36 -8.20 2.96
N ASP A 40 -5.50 -7.77 2.44
CA ASP A 40 -6.76 -8.52 2.52
C ASP A 40 -6.70 -9.81 1.68
N GLY A 41 -5.90 -9.81 0.60
CA GLY A 41 -5.67 -10.98 -0.26
C GLY A 41 -4.58 -11.93 0.21
N LEU A 42 -3.76 -11.52 1.19
CA LEU A 42 -2.60 -12.26 1.68
C LEU A 42 -2.89 -13.70 2.15
N PRO A 43 -4.06 -14.01 2.79
CA PRO A 43 -4.39 -15.38 3.18
C PRO A 43 -4.50 -16.36 2.00
N GLY A 44 -4.77 -15.85 0.79
CA GLY A 44 -4.85 -16.65 -0.44
C GLY A 44 -3.52 -16.77 -1.19
N ILE A 45 -2.46 -16.11 -0.73
CA ILE A 45 -1.16 -16.07 -1.39
C ILE A 45 -0.22 -17.11 -0.75
N PRO A 46 0.57 -17.86 -1.54
CA PRO A 46 1.57 -18.77 -1.00
C PRO A 46 2.62 -18.01 -0.18
N VAL A 47 3.11 -18.61 0.90
CA VAL A 47 4.10 -17.98 1.79
C VAL A 47 5.38 -17.55 1.04
N ALA A 48 5.75 -18.29 0.00
CA ALA A 48 6.90 -17.96 -0.86
C ALA A 48 6.76 -16.60 -1.56
N ASP A 49 5.53 -16.17 -1.84
CA ASP A 49 5.21 -14.93 -2.54
C ASP A 49 4.87 -13.77 -1.57
N HIS A 50 4.81 -14.03 -0.26
CA HIS A 50 4.51 -12.99 0.73
C HIS A 50 5.57 -11.88 0.74
N GLU A 51 6.83 -12.21 0.47
CA GLU A 51 7.92 -11.23 0.40
C GLU A 51 7.62 -10.14 -0.63
N GLU A 52 7.16 -10.51 -1.82
CA GLU A 52 6.82 -9.57 -2.88
C GLU A 52 5.70 -8.62 -2.44
N VAL A 53 4.66 -9.16 -1.79
CA VAL A 53 3.55 -8.38 -1.27
C VAL A 53 4.02 -7.38 -0.19
N TYR A 54 4.89 -7.80 0.73
CA TYR A 54 5.43 -6.92 1.76
C TYR A 54 6.37 -5.85 1.19
N ASN A 55 7.18 -6.18 0.20
CA ASN A 55 8.04 -5.21 -0.48
C ASN A 55 7.20 -4.14 -1.17
N ALA A 56 6.21 -4.55 -1.96
CA ALA A 56 5.29 -3.63 -2.61
C ALA A 56 4.50 -2.79 -1.60
N LEU A 57 4.10 -3.36 -0.45
CA LEU A 57 3.44 -2.62 0.62
C LEU A 57 4.35 -1.51 1.17
N HIS A 58 5.62 -1.81 1.45
CA HIS A 58 6.56 -0.81 1.96
C HIS A 58 6.76 0.35 0.99
N ASP A 59 6.89 0.05 -0.31
CA ASP A 59 7.02 1.08 -1.34
C ASP A 59 5.76 1.94 -1.46
N ASN A 60 4.57 1.33 -1.41
CA ASN A 60 3.30 2.05 -1.47
C ASN A 60 3.07 2.93 -0.23
N LEU A 61 3.40 2.44 0.96
CA LEU A 61 3.32 3.23 2.20
C LEU A 61 4.31 4.40 2.17
N ARG A 62 5.53 4.18 1.66
CA ARG A 62 6.50 5.25 1.49
C ARG A 62 6.02 6.30 0.49
N ALA A 63 5.44 5.88 -0.64
CA ALA A 63 4.86 6.79 -1.61
C ALA A 63 3.68 7.59 -1.03
N ALA A 64 2.82 6.96 -0.23
CA ALA A 64 1.73 7.64 0.46
C ALA A 64 2.23 8.70 1.45
N LEU A 65 3.32 8.41 2.18
CA LEU A 65 3.95 9.35 3.11
C LEU A 65 4.69 10.50 2.41
N ASP A 66 5.29 10.25 1.26
CA ASP A 66 6.00 11.26 0.47
C ASP A 66 5.05 12.18 -0.30
N THR A 67 3.80 11.73 -0.51
CA THR A 67 2.75 12.52 -1.15
C THR A 67 2.34 13.68 -0.26
N ASP A 68 2.57 14.90 -0.73
CA ASP A 68 2.08 16.11 -0.07
C ASP A 68 0.53 16.14 -0.09
N PRO A 69 -0.13 16.28 1.06
CA PRO A 69 -1.59 16.23 1.14
C PRO A 69 -2.30 17.39 0.42
N ALA A 70 -1.60 18.49 0.10
CA ALA A 70 -2.14 19.60 -0.70
C ALA A 70 -1.96 19.40 -2.21
N SER A 71 -1.08 18.50 -2.65
CA SER A 71 -0.89 18.13 -4.06
C SER A 71 -1.88 17.07 -4.55
N ALA A 72 -2.60 16.42 -3.63
CA ALA A 72 -3.71 15.52 -3.95
C ALA A 72 -5.02 16.27 -4.26
N ASP A 73 -5.05 17.60 -4.10
CA ASP A 73 -6.19 18.43 -4.47
C ASP A 73 -6.12 18.78 -5.98
N PRO A 74 -7.09 18.32 -6.79
CA PRO A 74 -7.11 18.62 -8.23
C PRO A 74 -7.43 20.10 -8.54
N ALA A 75 -7.72 20.95 -7.54
CA ALA A 75 -8.07 22.35 -7.76
C ALA A 75 -6.87 23.31 -7.80
N SER A 76 -5.63 22.81 -7.59
CA SER A 76 -4.43 23.66 -7.70
C SER A 76 -3.92 23.83 -9.15
N MET A 77 -4.55 23.18 -10.13
CA MET A 77 -4.39 23.53 -11.54
C MET A 77 -5.39 24.64 -11.92
N ASP A 78 -5.18 25.85 -11.41
CA ASP A 78 -5.67 27.06 -12.08
C ASP A 78 -4.61 27.55 -13.09
N PRO A 79 -4.79 27.35 -14.41
CA PRO A 79 -3.93 27.99 -15.40
C PRO A 79 -4.35 29.45 -15.70
N SER A 80 -5.23 30.06 -14.90
CA SER A 80 -5.96 31.27 -15.31
C SER A 80 -5.34 32.60 -14.88
N ASN A 81 -4.28 32.62 -14.06
CA ASN A 81 -3.60 33.88 -13.72
C ASN A 81 -2.58 34.35 -14.78
N SER A 82 -2.91 34.21 -16.06
CA SER A 82 -2.26 34.97 -17.15
C SER A 82 -3.03 36.27 -17.33
N GLY A 83 -2.71 37.28 -16.53
CA GLY A 83 -3.26 38.62 -16.70
C GLY A 83 -2.87 39.21 -18.06
N PRO A 84 -3.78 39.89 -18.79
CA PRO A 84 -3.36 40.70 -19.92
C PRO A 84 -2.73 41.98 -19.36
N SER A 85 -1.44 42.16 -19.60
CA SER A 85 -0.80 43.47 -19.50
C SER A 85 -1.42 44.38 -20.54
N ASP A 86 -2.44 45.14 -20.14
CA ASP A 86 -3.01 46.25 -20.91
C ASP A 86 -2.02 47.42 -20.89
N GLY A 87 -1.25 47.55 -21.97
CA GLY A 87 -0.36 48.67 -22.21
C GLY A 87 -1.16 49.89 -22.65
N GLY A 88 -1.45 50.79 -21.71
CA GLY A 88 -2.17 52.03 -21.95
C GLY A 88 -1.35 53.29 -21.69
N ALA A 89 -1.24 54.10 -22.75
CA ALA A 89 -0.89 55.53 -22.85
C ALA A 89 0.57 55.98 -22.71
#